data_AF-A0AAD6BCC3-F1
#
_entry.id   AF-A0AAD6BCC3-F1
#
_cell.length_a   1.000
_cell.length_b   1.000
_cell.length_c   1.000
_cell.angle_alpha   90.00
_cell.angle_beta   90.00
_cell.angle_gamma   90.00
#
_symmetry.space_group_name_H-M   'P 1'
#
loop_
_entity.id
_entity.type
_entity.pdbx_description
1 polymer ?
#
loop_
_entity_poly.entity_id
_entity_poly.type
_entity_poly.pdbx_seq_one_letter_code
_entity_poly.pdbx_strand_id
1 'polypeptide(L)'
;MSKNSKVLNLKDKINGNEVDLSLCNLTEVPVRELALFTKATVVDLSCNNITSLPPEFCNLTHLVKVDLSKNQLTCLPDDLGNLTSLQHLDLYNNKLTVLPVSFSQLRSLKWCDLKDNPLEAELAKAAGDCLDEKQCKQCASKVLQHMRELQDEVDRAREKRLLKEKGLERKREVKQKDREAKEKEARKREKAEEKEKRRKEYNAQKAAIAAQEQQKKKNEEKKKKNGLAADKKAAEKTAPKPRRSLIGLVFKLLLLLLTGLAGVAAACRLTDLKKEAMCVPVNVAVDDGLSWAKEQEGVVRQLVQNLSSAAKEFLESTQASKN
;
A
#
# COMPACT_ATOMS: atom_id res chain seq x y z
N MET A 1 -4.19 11.78 -44.51
CA MET A 1 -2.92 11.67 -45.24
C MET A 1 -1.91 12.63 -44.65
N SER A 2 -0.88 12.13 -43.98
CA SER A 2 0.45 12.78 -43.89
C SER A 2 1.45 11.72 -43.42
N LYS A 3 1.73 10.78 -44.33
CA LYS A 3 2.91 9.91 -44.21
C LYS A 3 4.05 10.69 -44.87
N ASN A 4 4.74 11.50 -44.07
CA ASN A 4 6.04 12.05 -44.43
C ASN A 4 6.86 12.27 -43.14
N SER A 5 6.95 11.22 -42.31
CA SER A 5 8.12 11.09 -41.45
C SER A 5 9.27 10.69 -42.37
N LYS A 6 9.96 11.68 -42.94
CA LYS A 6 11.36 11.47 -43.31
C LYS A 6 12.00 10.94 -42.04
N VAL A 7 12.47 9.70 -42.06
CA VAL A 7 13.26 9.15 -40.96
C VAL A 7 14.41 10.14 -40.76
N LEU A 8 14.35 10.90 -39.68
CA LEU A 8 15.32 11.92 -39.36
C LEU A 8 16.65 11.18 -39.11
N ASN A 9 17.60 11.28 -40.04
CA ASN A 9 18.90 10.68 -39.85
C ASN A 9 19.71 11.55 -38.89
N LEU A 10 19.69 11.23 -37.59
CA LEU A 10 20.42 11.99 -36.58
C LEU A 10 21.93 12.06 -36.85
N LYS A 11 22.51 11.08 -37.55
CA LYS A 11 23.96 11.08 -37.82
C LYS A 11 24.42 12.28 -38.65
N ASP A 12 23.57 12.75 -39.56
CA ASP A 12 23.89 13.87 -40.44
C ASP A 12 23.65 15.23 -39.75
N LYS A 13 23.06 15.19 -38.54
CA LYS A 13 22.75 16.35 -37.71
C LYS A 13 23.74 16.56 -36.57
N ILE A 14 24.76 15.71 -36.47
CA ILE A 14 25.78 15.77 -35.42
C ILE A 14 27.04 16.45 -35.97
N ASN A 15 27.49 17.49 -35.29
CA ASN A 15 28.79 18.11 -35.51
C ASN A 15 29.58 18.13 -34.21
N GLY A 16 30.57 17.23 -34.08
CA GLY A 16 31.36 17.10 -32.84
C GLY A 16 30.50 16.66 -31.65
N ASN A 17 30.32 17.55 -30.68
CA ASN A 17 29.48 17.36 -29.50
C ASN A 17 28.12 18.07 -29.59
N GLU A 18 27.78 18.61 -30.75
CA GLU A 18 26.55 19.34 -31.00
C GLU A 18 25.61 18.56 -31.92
N VAL A 19 24.31 18.58 -31.59
CA VAL A 19 23.24 18.01 -32.41
C VAL A 19 22.29 19.12 -32.80
N ASP A 20 22.24 19.43 -34.08
CA ASP A 20 21.37 20.45 -34.65
C ASP A 20 20.09 19.81 -35.20
N LEU A 21 19.03 19.88 -34.40
CA LEU A 21 17.67 19.47 -34.74
C LEU A 21 16.75 20.68 -34.94
N SER A 22 17.32 21.87 -35.15
CA SER A 22 16.55 23.08 -35.41
C SER A 22 15.79 22.97 -36.75
N LEU A 23 14.65 23.65 -36.84
CA LEU A 23 13.86 23.78 -38.08
C LEU A 23 13.49 22.43 -38.75
N CYS A 24 13.35 21.37 -37.97
CA CYS A 24 13.07 20.02 -38.46
C CYS A 24 11.56 19.68 -38.47
N ASN A 25 10.69 20.64 -38.15
CA ASN A 25 9.23 20.48 -37.98
C ASN A 25 8.87 19.35 -36.98
N LEU A 26 9.71 19.16 -35.97
CA LEU A 26 9.49 18.13 -34.94
C LEU A 26 8.29 18.49 -34.08
N THR A 27 7.42 17.51 -33.82
CA THR A 27 6.35 17.61 -32.82
C THR A 27 6.74 16.96 -31.51
N GLU A 28 7.69 16.03 -31.55
CA GLU A 28 8.21 15.28 -30.41
C GLU A 28 9.74 15.23 -30.47
N VAL A 29 10.38 15.19 -29.30
CA VAL A 29 11.83 15.08 -29.18
C VAL A 29 12.27 13.62 -29.38
N PRO A 30 13.26 13.33 -30.26
CA PRO A 30 13.79 11.99 -30.46
C PRO A 30 14.74 11.58 -29.32
N VAL A 31 14.19 11.44 -28.10
CA VAL A 31 14.97 11.20 -26.88
C VAL A 31 15.70 9.87 -26.91
N ARG A 32 15.12 8.84 -27.51
CA ARG A 32 15.75 7.51 -27.62
C ARG A 32 17.03 7.59 -28.42
N GLU A 33 16.99 8.33 -29.52
CA GLU A 33 18.12 8.52 -30.41
C GLU A 33 19.17 9.42 -29.75
N LEU A 34 18.76 10.54 -29.14
CA LEU A 34 19.66 11.43 -28.38
C LEU A 34 20.38 10.69 -27.25
N ALA A 35 19.70 9.78 -26.55
CA ALA A 35 20.30 8.98 -25.48
C ALA A 35 21.43 8.05 -25.95
N LEU A 36 21.44 7.66 -27.23
CA LEU A 36 22.51 6.84 -27.81
C LEU A 36 23.78 7.67 -28.06
N PHE A 37 23.66 8.99 -28.19
CA PHE A 37 24.76 9.89 -28.50
C PHE A 37 25.29 10.57 -27.23
N THR A 38 25.86 9.80 -26.31
CA THR A 38 26.35 10.31 -25.00
C THR A 38 27.47 11.36 -25.09
N LYS A 39 28.09 11.53 -26.26
CA LYS A 39 29.07 12.60 -26.53
C LYS A 39 28.43 13.94 -26.90
N ALA A 40 27.15 13.95 -27.26
CA ALA A 40 26.40 15.15 -27.57
C ALA A 40 26.08 15.90 -26.29
N THR A 41 26.74 17.03 -26.06
CA THR A 41 26.49 17.87 -24.88
C THR A 41 25.69 19.12 -25.21
N VAL A 42 25.60 19.46 -26.50
CA VAL A 42 24.84 20.60 -27.00
C VAL A 42 23.74 20.06 -27.92
N VAL A 43 22.50 20.42 -27.65
CA VAL A 43 21.35 20.03 -28.46
C VAL A 43 20.54 21.27 -28.79
N ASP A 44 20.42 21.56 -30.08
CA ASP A 44 19.54 22.60 -30.60
C ASP A 44 18.25 21.96 -31.11
N LEU A 45 17.14 22.26 -30.45
CA LEU A 45 15.76 21.86 -30.80
C LEU A 45 14.91 23.09 -31.15
N SER A 46 15.53 24.23 -31.43
CA SER A 46 14.86 25.50 -31.68
C SER A 46 14.01 25.48 -32.96
N CYS A 47 13.02 26.36 -33.02
CA CYS A 47 12.17 26.55 -34.21
C CYS A 47 11.47 25.25 -34.68
N ASN A 48 10.91 24.49 -33.74
CA ASN A 48 10.12 23.29 -34.01
C ASN A 48 8.66 23.48 -33.52
N ASN A 49 7.86 22.42 -33.59
CA ASN A 49 6.45 22.40 -33.16
C ASN A 49 6.25 21.56 -31.89
N ILE A 50 7.25 21.52 -31.01
CA ILE A 50 7.22 20.69 -29.80
C ILE A 50 6.30 21.33 -28.76
N THR A 51 5.30 20.58 -28.29
CA THR A 51 4.32 21.05 -27.30
C THR A 51 4.64 20.64 -25.87
N SER A 52 5.40 19.57 -25.70
CA SER A 52 5.83 19.04 -24.41
C SER A 52 7.13 18.24 -24.56
N LEU A 53 7.94 18.21 -23.51
CA LEU A 53 9.06 17.28 -23.42
C LEU A 53 8.60 15.98 -22.75
N PRO A 54 8.99 14.80 -23.25
CA PRO A 54 8.71 13.54 -22.57
C PRO A 54 9.56 13.43 -21.28
N PRO A 55 9.10 12.73 -20.22
CA PRO A 55 9.85 12.58 -18.97
C PRO A 55 11.26 12.00 -19.15
N GLU A 56 11.45 11.12 -20.14
CA GLU A 56 12.73 10.51 -20.47
C GLU A 56 13.78 11.54 -20.91
N PHE A 57 13.37 12.74 -21.35
CA PHE A 57 14.29 13.83 -21.68
C PHE A 57 15.17 14.20 -20.47
N CYS A 58 14.61 14.09 -19.27
CA CYS A 58 15.31 14.39 -18.02
C CYS A 58 16.41 13.36 -17.68
N ASN A 59 16.48 12.23 -18.40
CA ASN A 59 17.55 11.25 -18.26
C ASN A 59 18.80 11.60 -19.08
N LEU A 60 18.74 12.62 -19.94
CA LEU A 60 19.88 13.10 -20.73
C LEU A 60 20.82 13.98 -19.88
N THR A 61 21.28 13.45 -18.74
CA THR A 61 22.03 14.18 -17.69
C THR A 61 23.41 14.70 -18.12
N HIS A 62 23.88 14.27 -19.29
CA HIS A 62 25.13 14.68 -19.92
C HIS A 62 25.00 15.99 -20.71
N LEU A 63 23.77 16.49 -20.94
CA LEU A 63 23.53 17.74 -21.65
C LEU A 63 24.02 18.95 -20.84
N VAL A 64 24.70 19.84 -21.54
CA VAL A 64 25.30 21.08 -21.00
C VAL A 64 24.62 22.30 -21.59
N LYS A 65 24.19 22.26 -22.86
CA LYS A 65 23.43 23.32 -23.50
C LYS A 65 22.24 22.74 -24.24
N VAL A 66 21.07 23.31 -24.01
CA VAL A 66 19.83 22.94 -24.68
C VAL A 66 19.15 24.20 -25.16
N ASP A 67 18.88 24.28 -26.46
CA ASP A 67 18.03 25.32 -27.04
C ASP A 67 16.67 24.71 -27.40
N LEU A 68 15.61 25.24 -26.78
CA LEU A 68 14.22 24.88 -27.01
C LEU A 68 13.40 26.12 -27.43
N SER A 69 14.07 27.19 -27.85
CA SER A 69 13.44 28.44 -28.24
C SER A 69 12.50 28.27 -29.44
N LYS A 70 11.50 29.14 -29.53
CA LYS A 70 10.54 29.18 -30.65
C LYS A 70 9.85 27.83 -30.87
N ASN A 71 9.36 27.25 -29.78
CA ASN A 71 8.53 26.05 -29.78
C ASN A 71 7.13 26.38 -29.24
N GLN A 72 6.33 25.36 -28.91
CA GLN A 72 4.98 25.50 -28.37
C GLN A 72 4.85 24.87 -26.99
N LEU A 73 5.95 24.82 -26.22
CA LEU A 73 6.00 24.16 -24.91
C LEU A 73 5.02 24.83 -23.95
N THR A 74 4.05 24.06 -23.46
CA THR A 74 3.07 24.54 -22.45
C THR A 74 3.51 24.24 -21.02
N CYS A 75 4.35 23.22 -20.84
CA CYS A 75 4.93 22.83 -19.56
C CYS A 75 6.29 22.17 -19.77
N LEU A 76 7.07 22.09 -18.69
CA LEU A 76 8.29 21.28 -18.62
C LEU A 76 8.05 20.09 -17.69
N PRO A 77 8.78 18.97 -17.85
CA PRO A 77 8.61 17.80 -16.98
C PRO A 77 8.98 18.11 -15.53
N ASP A 78 8.27 17.48 -14.58
CA ASP A 78 8.49 17.64 -13.14
C ASP A 78 9.91 17.25 -12.68
N ASP A 79 10.63 16.47 -13.49
CA ASP A 79 11.98 15.97 -13.21
C ASP A 79 13.08 16.73 -13.96
N LEU A 80 12.79 17.90 -14.54
CA LEU A 80 13.79 18.70 -15.29
C LEU A 80 15.05 18.98 -14.47
N GLY A 81 14.91 19.06 -13.14
CA GLY A 81 16.02 19.22 -12.20
C GLY A 81 17.12 18.15 -12.27
N ASN A 82 16.82 16.99 -12.86
CA ASN A 82 17.79 15.89 -13.04
C ASN A 82 18.90 16.23 -14.05
N LEU A 83 18.72 17.25 -14.90
CA LEU A 83 19.74 17.74 -15.84
C LEU A 83 20.83 18.55 -15.12
N THR A 84 21.51 17.91 -14.15
CA THR A 84 22.45 18.56 -13.23
C THR A 84 23.66 19.19 -13.90
N SER A 85 24.05 18.74 -15.10
CA SER A 85 25.16 19.29 -15.90
C SER A 85 24.75 20.48 -16.77
N LEU A 86 23.46 20.81 -16.85
CA LEU A 86 22.93 21.84 -17.74
C LEU A 86 23.40 23.23 -17.29
N GLN A 87 24.06 23.95 -18.20
CA GLN A 87 24.62 25.28 -17.97
C GLN A 87 23.90 26.36 -18.76
N HIS A 88 23.27 26.01 -19.88
CA HIS A 88 22.57 26.92 -20.77
C HIS A 88 21.25 26.29 -21.20
N LEU A 89 20.15 27.01 -20.96
CA LEU A 89 18.81 26.58 -21.34
C LEU A 89 18.07 27.74 -21.99
N ASP A 90 17.78 27.63 -23.27
CA ASP A 90 16.95 28.62 -23.96
C ASP A 90 15.51 28.11 -24.09
N LEU A 91 14.56 28.87 -23.55
CA LEU A 91 13.12 28.61 -23.60
C LEU A 91 12.36 29.80 -24.20
N TYR A 92 13.07 30.72 -24.85
CA TYR A 92 12.51 31.90 -25.50
C TYR A 92 11.32 31.56 -26.41
N ASN A 93 10.27 32.38 -26.36
CA ASN A 93 9.09 32.26 -27.22
C ASN A 93 8.45 30.85 -27.22
N ASN A 94 7.95 30.46 -26.05
CA ASN A 94 7.15 29.26 -25.83
C ASN A 94 5.77 29.65 -25.25
N LYS A 95 5.07 28.70 -24.61
CA LYS A 95 3.76 28.91 -23.97
C LYS A 95 3.78 28.53 -22.49
N LEU A 96 4.95 28.65 -21.84
CA LEU A 96 5.14 28.32 -20.45
C LEU A 96 4.46 29.35 -19.55
N THR A 97 3.68 28.87 -18.58
CA THR A 97 3.09 29.71 -17.52
C THR A 97 3.84 29.57 -16.21
N VAL A 98 4.32 28.36 -15.91
CA VAL A 98 5.05 28.00 -14.69
C VAL A 98 6.25 27.14 -15.03
N LEU A 99 7.19 27.03 -14.08
CA LEU A 99 8.30 26.07 -14.12
C LEU A 99 8.10 25.02 -13.03
N PRO A 100 8.53 23.76 -13.25
CA PRO A 100 8.49 22.73 -12.23
C PRO A 100 9.40 23.10 -11.05
N VAL A 101 9.00 22.75 -9.82
CA VAL A 101 9.78 23.10 -8.61
C VAL A 101 11.20 22.50 -8.64
N SER A 102 11.38 21.38 -9.35
CA SER A 102 12.68 20.77 -9.62
C SER A 102 13.65 21.68 -10.38
N PHE A 103 13.18 22.74 -11.04
CA PHE A 103 14.03 23.70 -11.75
C PHE A 103 15.10 24.29 -10.81
N SER A 104 14.77 24.44 -9.51
CA SER A 104 15.72 24.84 -8.46
C SER A 104 16.95 23.93 -8.31
N GLN A 105 16.88 22.69 -8.81
CA GLN A 105 17.92 21.67 -8.73
C GLN A 105 18.92 21.73 -9.89
N LEU A 106 18.69 22.58 -10.90
CA LEU A 106 19.64 22.85 -11.99
C LEU A 106 20.85 23.67 -11.48
N ARG A 107 21.67 23.06 -10.62
CA ARG A 107 22.74 23.71 -9.86
C ARG A 107 23.85 24.30 -10.73
N SER A 108 24.02 23.81 -11.95
CA SER A 108 25.02 24.29 -12.90
C SER A 108 24.50 25.31 -13.90
N LEU A 109 23.21 25.64 -13.87
CA LEU A 109 22.60 26.56 -14.84
C LEU A 109 23.15 27.97 -14.63
N LYS A 110 23.73 28.52 -15.70
CA LYS A 110 24.38 29.84 -15.71
C LYS A 110 23.69 30.81 -16.64
N TRP A 111 22.96 30.33 -17.65
CA TRP A 111 22.30 31.15 -18.64
C TRP A 111 20.91 30.58 -18.90
N CYS A 112 19.91 31.45 -18.92
CA CYS A 112 18.52 31.09 -19.17
C CYS A 112 17.81 32.23 -19.88
N ASP A 113 17.02 31.91 -20.89
CA ASP A 113 16.03 32.83 -21.45
C ASP A 113 14.63 32.24 -21.34
N LEU A 114 13.69 33.04 -20.85
CA LEU A 114 12.28 32.71 -20.71
C LEU A 114 11.38 33.79 -21.32
N LYS A 115 11.96 34.77 -22.02
CA LYS A 115 11.23 35.88 -22.65
C LYS A 115 10.20 35.34 -23.64
N ASP A 116 9.15 36.11 -23.86
CA ASP A 116 8.02 35.76 -24.73
C ASP A 116 7.29 34.46 -24.33
N ASN A 117 7.23 34.19 -23.02
CA ASN A 117 6.34 33.19 -22.42
C ASN A 117 5.26 33.88 -21.58
N PRO A 118 4.02 33.34 -21.51
CA PRO A 118 2.94 33.85 -20.66
C PRO A 118 3.14 33.46 -19.18
N LEU A 119 4.31 33.75 -18.62
CA LEU A 119 4.69 33.41 -17.26
C LEU A 119 3.80 34.09 -16.21
N GLU A 120 3.57 33.41 -15.09
CA GLU A 120 2.96 34.02 -13.91
C GLU A 120 3.78 35.22 -13.40
N ALA A 121 3.10 36.22 -12.82
CA ALA A 121 3.66 37.54 -12.55
C ALA A 121 4.96 37.52 -11.72
N GLU A 122 5.01 36.71 -10.64
CA GLU A 122 6.19 36.63 -9.77
C GLU A 122 7.39 35.98 -10.49
N LEU A 123 7.13 34.94 -11.27
CA LEU A 123 8.15 34.29 -12.07
C LEU A 123 8.64 35.18 -13.22
N ALA A 124 7.73 35.86 -13.91
CA ALA A 124 8.06 36.83 -14.95
C ALA A 124 8.97 37.95 -14.41
N LYS A 125 8.67 38.45 -13.21
CA LYS A 125 9.47 39.45 -12.50
C LYS A 125 10.85 38.93 -12.11
N ALA A 126 10.93 37.67 -11.66
CA ALA A 126 12.21 37.04 -11.32
C ALA A 126 13.09 36.82 -12.57
N ALA A 127 12.50 36.34 -13.67
CA ALA A 127 13.19 36.14 -14.94
C ALA A 127 13.73 37.44 -15.52
N GLY A 128 12.89 38.48 -15.58
CA GLY A 128 13.27 39.78 -16.15
C GLY A 128 13.54 39.70 -17.66
N ASP A 129 14.32 40.65 -18.16
CA ASP A 129 14.75 40.68 -19.57
C ASP A 129 16.01 39.84 -19.81
N CYS A 130 16.24 39.48 -21.06
CA CYS A 130 17.43 38.76 -21.54
C CYS A 130 17.83 39.34 -22.91
N LEU A 131 18.17 40.64 -22.93
CA LEU A 131 18.60 41.33 -24.16
C LEU A 131 20.10 41.17 -24.44
N ASP A 132 20.87 40.81 -23.42
CA ASP A 132 22.31 40.61 -23.50
C ASP A 132 22.74 39.44 -22.58
N GLU A 133 23.96 38.93 -22.80
CA GLU A 133 24.47 37.77 -22.07
C GLU A 133 24.47 37.96 -20.54
N LYS A 134 24.69 39.19 -20.06
CA LYS A 134 24.71 39.50 -18.63
C LYS A 134 23.30 39.40 -18.04
N GLN A 135 22.30 39.93 -18.74
CA GLN A 135 20.90 39.84 -18.33
C GLN A 135 20.41 38.39 -18.28
N CYS A 136 20.75 37.57 -19.28
CA CYS A 136 20.36 36.15 -19.30
C CYS A 136 21.05 35.32 -18.19
N LYS A 137 22.28 35.67 -17.82
CA LYS A 137 22.95 35.08 -16.64
C LYS A 137 22.27 35.48 -15.34
N GLN A 138 21.79 36.72 -15.25
CA GLN A 138 21.00 37.19 -14.11
C GLN A 138 19.63 36.52 -14.05
N CYS A 139 18.96 36.34 -15.19
CA CYS A 139 17.72 35.57 -15.31
C CYS A 139 17.88 34.18 -14.69
N ALA A 140 18.88 33.40 -15.14
CA ALA A 140 19.15 32.07 -14.59
C ALA A 140 19.30 32.09 -13.06
N SER A 141 20.13 33.01 -12.54
CA SER A 141 20.41 33.11 -11.10
C SER A 141 19.15 33.47 -10.29
N LYS A 142 18.37 34.46 -10.76
CA LYS A 142 17.15 34.93 -10.07
C LYS A 142 16.03 33.90 -10.13
N VAL A 143 15.84 33.25 -11.27
CA VAL A 143 14.83 32.19 -11.43
C VAL A 143 15.17 30.99 -10.54
N LEU A 144 16.43 30.56 -10.50
CA LEU A 144 16.86 29.50 -9.59
C LEU A 144 16.65 29.86 -8.11
N GLN A 145 16.89 31.11 -7.73
CA GLN A 145 16.64 31.60 -6.38
C GLN A 145 15.15 31.55 -6.06
N HIS A 146 14.30 32.10 -6.93
CA HIS A 146 12.85 32.10 -6.76
C HIS A 146 12.30 30.66 -6.67
N MET A 147 12.75 29.76 -7.54
CA MET A 147 12.35 28.35 -7.51
C MET A 147 12.79 27.63 -6.23
N ARG A 148 13.93 28.02 -5.65
CA ARG A 148 14.40 27.45 -4.38
C ARG A 148 13.54 27.88 -3.20
N GLU A 149 13.11 29.14 -3.18
CA GLU A 149 12.19 29.64 -2.16
C GLU A 149 10.86 28.87 -2.21
N LEU A 150 10.33 28.63 -3.42
CA LEU A 150 9.15 27.80 -3.63
C LEU A 150 9.36 26.34 -3.19
N GLN A 151 10.52 25.74 -3.52
CA GLN A 151 10.88 24.38 -3.07
C GLN A 151 10.90 24.28 -1.54
N ASP A 152 11.52 25.25 -0.87
CA ASP A 152 11.59 25.28 0.59
C ASP A 152 10.20 25.43 1.22
N GLU A 153 9.28 26.19 0.60
CA GLU A 153 7.89 26.29 1.05
C GLU A 153 7.14 24.97 0.94
N VAL A 154 7.30 24.28 -0.20
CA VAL A 154 6.72 22.95 -0.44
C VAL A 154 7.26 21.93 0.57
N ASP A 155 8.57 21.96 0.84
CA ASP A 155 9.22 21.04 1.78
C ASP A 155 8.79 21.31 3.22
N ARG A 156 8.73 22.58 3.66
CA ARG A 156 8.18 22.95 4.97
C ARG A 156 6.71 22.53 5.11
N ALA A 157 5.91 22.71 4.07
CA ALA A 157 4.51 22.29 4.07
C ALA A 157 4.38 20.77 4.17
N ARG A 158 5.22 20.01 3.46
CA ARG A 158 5.29 18.54 3.53
C ARG A 158 5.70 18.08 4.94
N GLU A 159 6.74 18.65 5.52
CA GLU A 159 7.21 18.30 6.86
C GLU A 159 6.13 18.57 7.92
N LYS A 160 5.47 19.73 7.86
CA LYS A 160 4.36 20.08 8.76
C LYS A 160 3.20 19.09 8.67
N ARG A 161 2.86 18.63 7.45
CA ARG A 161 1.83 17.59 7.24
C ARG A 161 2.24 16.27 7.88
N LEU A 162 3.49 15.84 7.68
CA LEU A 162 4.02 14.61 8.27
C LEU A 162 4.03 14.66 9.81
N LEU A 163 4.42 15.78 10.41
CA LEU A 163 4.39 15.95 11.87
C LEU A 163 2.95 15.92 12.41
N LYS A 164 2.00 16.54 11.70
CA LYS A 164 0.58 16.49 12.05
C LYS A 164 0.04 15.06 12.00
N GLU A 165 0.39 14.31 10.97
CA GLU A 165 -0.01 12.90 10.80
C GLU A 165 0.56 12.03 11.92
N LYS A 166 1.88 12.11 12.18
CA LYS A 166 2.52 11.42 13.31
C LYS A 166 1.90 11.79 14.66
N GLY A 167 1.52 13.05 14.84
CA GLY A 167 0.82 13.51 16.05
C GLY A 167 -0.58 12.90 16.20
N LEU A 168 -1.32 12.75 15.11
CA LEU A 168 -2.63 12.08 15.09
C LEU A 168 -2.50 10.59 15.35
N GLU A 169 -1.50 9.94 14.74
CA GLU A 169 -1.18 8.53 14.95
C GLU A 169 -0.85 8.25 16.42
N ARG A 170 0.06 9.00 17.04
CA ARG A 170 0.35 8.89 18.49
C ARG A 170 -0.90 9.08 19.35
N LYS A 171 -1.78 10.02 19.02
CA LYS A 171 -3.05 10.20 19.75
C LYS A 171 -3.98 8.99 19.60
N ARG A 172 -4.02 8.35 18.42
CA ARG A 172 -4.78 7.12 18.20
C ARG A 172 -4.18 5.96 19.00
N GLU A 173 -2.87 5.80 19.00
CA GLU A 173 -2.17 4.79 19.80
C GLU A 173 -2.42 4.94 21.30
N VAL A 174 -2.33 6.16 21.84
CA VAL A 174 -2.60 6.40 23.27
C VAL A 174 -4.06 6.08 23.60
N LYS A 175 -5.02 6.52 22.77
CA LYS A 175 -6.44 6.18 22.97
C LYS A 175 -6.69 4.67 22.91
N GLN A 176 -6.01 3.97 22.01
CA GLN A 176 -6.12 2.52 21.89
C GLN A 176 -5.55 1.82 23.12
N LYS A 177 -4.35 2.21 23.59
CA LYS A 177 -3.75 1.67 24.81
C LYS A 177 -4.61 1.91 26.05
N ASP A 178 -5.23 3.09 26.17
CA ASP A 178 -6.17 3.41 27.26
C ASP A 178 -7.43 2.52 27.21
N ARG A 179 -8.01 2.33 26.01
CA ARG A 179 -9.15 1.43 25.82
C ARG A 179 -8.81 -0.01 26.19
N GLU A 180 -7.66 -0.52 25.74
CA GLU A 180 -7.18 -1.86 26.07
C GLU A 180 -6.89 -2.02 27.57
N ALA A 181 -6.34 -0.99 28.22
CA ALA A 181 -6.10 -1.00 29.66
C ALA A 181 -7.43 -1.06 30.45
N LYS A 182 -8.40 -0.23 30.07
CA LYS A 182 -9.76 -0.23 30.66
C LYS A 182 -10.46 -1.57 30.48
N GLU A 183 -10.36 -2.19 29.31
CA GLU A 183 -10.94 -3.51 29.06
C GLU A 183 -10.27 -4.60 29.89
N LYS A 184 -8.92 -4.58 30.00
CA LYS A 184 -8.17 -5.50 30.87
C LYS A 184 -8.57 -5.33 32.34
N GLU A 185 -8.78 -4.11 32.80
CA GLU A 185 -9.22 -3.84 34.18
C GLU A 185 -10.66 -4.31 34.42
N ALA A 186 -11.59 -4.02 33.50
CA ALA A 186 -12.97 -4.50 33.57
C ALA A 186 -13.03 -6.04 33.63
N ARG A 187 -12.26 -6.73 32.78
CA ARG A 187 -12.17 -8.20 32.79
C ARG A 187 -11.58 -8.76 34.09
N LYS A 188 -10.67 -8.02 34.75
CA LYS A 188 -10.16 -8.41 36.08
C LYS A 188 -11.22 -8.24 37.17
N ARG A 189 -11.99 -7.14 37.13
CA ARG A 189 -13.10 -6.87 38.07
C ARG A 189 -14.20 -7.92 37.93
N GLU A 190 -14.65 -8.21 36.71
CA GLU A 190 -15.65 -9.23 36.44
C GLU A 190 -15.23 -10.62 36.96
N LYS A 191 -13.97 -11.03 36.72
CA LYS A 191 -13.43 -12.29 37.26
C LYS A 191 -13.36 -12.30 38.80
N ALA A 192 -13.12 -11.15 39.45
CA ALA A 192 -13.10 -11.05 40.89
C ALA A 192 -14.52 -11.15 41.48
N GLU A 193 -15.48 -10.44 40.89
CA GLU A 193 -16.90 -10.48 41.23
C GLU A 193 -17.49 -11.89 41.05
N GLU A 194 -17.16 -12.57 39.95
CA GLU A 194 -17.58 -13.95 39.71
C GLU A 194 -17.03 -14.91 40.78
N LYS A 195 -15.74 -14.77 41.14
CA LYS A 195 -15.12 -15.56 42.21
C LYS A 195 -15.77 -15.29 43.57
N GLU A 196 -16.10 -14.03 43.87
CA GLU A 196 -16.79 -13.66 45.10
C GLU A 196 -18.21 -14.24 45.16
N LYS A 197 -18.95 -14.16 44.05
CA LYS A 197 -20.30 -14.75 43.92
C LYS A 197 -20.25 -16.26 44.15
N ARG A 198 -19.32 -16.97 43.51
CA ARG A 198 -19.10 -18.42 43.73
C ARG A 198 -18.78 -18.75 45.19
N ARG A 199 -17.97 -17.93 45.87
CA ARG A 199 -17.68 -18.10 47.31
C ARG A 199 -18.93 -17.91 48.18
N LYS A 200 -19.74 -16.90 47.89
CA LYS A 200 -21.01 -16.65 48.61
C LYS A 200 -21.99 -17.81 48.41
N GLU A 201 -22.15 -18.29 47.18
CA GLU A 201 -23.00 -19.45 46.84
C GLU A 201 -22.54 -20.73 47.56
N TYR A 202 -21.22 -21.01 47.54
CA TYR A 202 -20.65 -22.14 48.26
C TYR A 202 -20.90 -22.06 49.77
N ASN A 203 -20.66 -20.89 50.38
CA ASN A 203 -20.90 -20.68 51.80
C ASN A 203 -22.38 -20.82 52.16
N ALA A 204 -23.29 -20.30 51.33
CA ALA A 204 -24.73 -20.43 51.51
C ALA A 204 -25.20 -21.89 51.39
N GLN A 205 -24.70 -22.65 50.42
CA GLN A 205 -24.98 -24.10 50.32
C GLN A 205 -24.52 -24.85 51.56
N LYS A 206 -23.29 -24.56 52.04
CA LYS A 206 -22.75 -25.19 53.25
C LYS A 206 -23.60 -24.87 54.48
N ALA A 207 -24.04 -23.62 54.64
CA ALA A 207 -24.94 -23.22 55.73
C ALA A 207 -26.32 -23.88 55.63
N ALA A 208 -26.89 -24.01 54.43
CA ALA A 208 -28.16 -24.68 54.20
C ALA A 208 -28.11 -26.18 54.56
N ILE A 209 -27.04 -26.87 54.19
CA ILE A 209 -26.81 -28.28 54.56
C ILE A 209 -26.73 -28.40 56.09
N ALA A 210 -25.94 -27.55 56.75
CA ALA A 210 -25.83 -27.56 58.21
C ALA A 210 -27.19 -27.29 58.91
N ALA A 211 -27.99 -26.36 58.38
CA ALA A 211 -29.34 -26.08 58.88
C ALA A 211 -30.29 -27.27 58.69
N GLN A 212 -30.23 -27.94 57.55
CA GLN A 212 -30.99 -29.18 57.29
C GLN A 212 -30.59 -30.31 58.24
N GLU A 213 -29.29 -30.47 58.51
CA GLU A 213 -28.81 -31.45 59.51
C GLU A 213 -29.29 -31.11 60.92
N GLN A 214 -29.26 -29.83 61.32
CA GLN A 214 -29.82 -29.40 62.60
C GLN A 214 -31.33 -29.63 62.68
N GLN A 215 -32.08 -29.39 61.59
CA GLN A 215 -33.50 -29.70 61.52
C GLN A 215 -33.75 -31.20 61.58
N LYS A 216 -32.95 -32.03 60.91
CA LYS A 216 -33.03 -33.50 61.01
C LYS A 216 -32.79 -33.94 62.46
N LYS A 217 -31.77 -33.43 63.13
CA LYS A 217 -31.50 -33.72 64.54
C LYS A 217 -32.67 -33.30 65.45
N LYS A 218 -33.22 -32.10 65.27
CA LYS A 218 -34.42 -31.64 66.00
C LYS A 218 -35.68 -32.48 65.70
N ASN A 219 -35.84 -32.94 64.45
CA ASN A 219 -36.94 -33.80 64.05
C ASN A 219 -36.77 -35.23 64.58
N GLU A 220 -35.55 -35.75 64.64
CA GLU A 220 -35.20 -37.03 65.27
C GLU A 220 -35.40 -36.99 66.80
N GLU A 221 -35.07 -35.88 67.46
CA GLU A 221 -35.41 -35.65 68.87
C GLU A 221 -36.92 -35.58 69.11
N LYS A 222 -37.68 -34.92 68.22
CA LYS A 222 -39.15 -34.93 68.24
C LYS A 222 -39.72 -36.33 67.98
N LYS A 223 -39.12 -37.12 67.08
CA LYS A 223 -39.50 -38.52 66.81
C LYS A 223 -39.17 -39.44 67.98
N LYS A 224 -38.04 -39.24 68.67
CA LYS A 224 -37.71 -39.97 69.90
C LYS A 224 -38.63 -39.62 71.07
N LYS A 225 -39.25 -38.43 71.08
CA LYS A 225 -40.33 -38.09 72.02
C LYS A 225 -41.70 -38.66 71.63
N ASN A 226 -41.90 -39.06 70.36
CA ASN A 226 -43.16 -39.62 69.85
C ASN A 226 -42.93 -40.98 69.13
N GLY A 227 -42.79 -42.08 69.90
CA GLY A 227 -43.24 -43.43 69.50
C GLY A 227 -42.32 -44.38 68.68
N LEU A 228 -42.24 -45.63 69.17
CA LEU A 228 -41.74 -46.87 68.52
C LEU A 228 -42.37 -47.15 67.13
N ALA A 229 -41.57 -47.69 66.18
CA ALA A 229 -41.80 -48.96 65.45
C ALA A 229 -41.05 -49.06 64.10
N ALA A 230 -40.37 -50.20 63.93
CA ALA A 230 -40.10 -51.01 62.72
C ALA A 230 -39.49 -50.43 61.41
N ASP A 231 -38.19 -50.72 61.24
CA ASP A 231 -37.54 -51.67 60.30
C ASP A 231 -37.60 -51.56 58.73
N LYS A 232 -36.43 -51.91 58.15
CA LYS A 232 -36.08 -52.45 56.80
C LYS A 232 -35.70 -51.59 55.56
N LYS A 233 -34.40 -51.76 55.22
CA LYS A 233 -33.73 -52.11 53.93
C LYS A 233 -33.61 -51.14 52.74
N ALA A 234 -32.33 -50.77 52.50
CA ALA A 234 -31.50 -50.90 51.27
C ALA A 234 -31.99 -50.35 49.91
N ALA A 235 -31.18 -49.47 49.28
CA ALA A 235 -30.31 -49.80 48.14
C ALA A 235 -29.81 -48.52 47.43
N GLU A 236 -28.49 -48.42 47.28
CA GLU A 236 -27.72 -47.38 46.61
C GLU A 236 -27.72 -47.60 45.08
N LYS A 237 -27.92 -46.53 44.29
CA LYS A 237 -27.68 -46.51 42.84
C LYS A 237 -26.87 -45.27 42.46
N THR A 238 -25.61 -45.47 42.14
CA THR A 238 -24.72 -44.47 41.51
C THR A 238 -24.88 -44.53 39.99
N ALA A 239 -25.12 -43.37 39.36
CA ALA A 239 -25.27 -43.22 37.91
C ALA A 239 -23.91 -42.99 37.22
N PRO A 240 -23.69 -43.46 35.97
CA PRO A 240 -22.45 -43.22 35.25
C PRO A 240 -22.46 -41.83 34.58
N LYS A 241 -21.33 -41.11 34.66
CA LYS A 241 -21.08 -39.85 33.93
C LYS A 241 -20.71 -40.11 32.46
N PRO A 242 -21.06 -39.24 31.50
CA PRO A 242 -20.70 -39.43 30.09
C PRO A 242 -19.23 -39.03 29.86
N ARG A 243 -18.46 -39.92 29.21
CA ARG A 243 -17.12 -39.58 28.71
C ARG A 243 -17.26 -38.66 27.49
N ARG A 244 -16.87 -37.39 27.63
CA ARG A 244 -16.78 -36.46 26.49
C ARG A 244 -15.62 -36.90 25.57
N SER A 245 -15.93 -37.20 24.31
CA SER A 245 -14.95 -37.59 23.29
C SER A 245 -13.96 -36.46 23.04
N LEU A 246 -12.68 -36.69 23.38
CA LEU A 246 -11.57 -35.78 23.12
C LEU A 246 -11.42 -35.47 21.64
N ILE A 247 -11.68 -36.45 20.76
CA ILE A 247 -11.62 -36.30 19.30
C ILE A 247 -12.64 -35.25 18.85
N GLY A 248 -13.87 -35.31 19.38
CA GLY A 248 -14.90 -34.32 19.09
C GLY A 248 -14.58 -32.91 19.61
N LEU A 249 -13.80 -32.80 20.68
CA LEU A 249 -13.33 -31.51 21.19
C LEU A 249 -12.24 -30.92 20.26
N VAL A 250 -11.30 -31.75 19.81
CA VAL A 250 -10.23 -31.34 18.90
C VAL A 250 -10.78 -30.88 17.55
N PHE A 251 -11.74 -31.62 16.97
CA PHE A 251 -12.40 -31.19 15.73
C PHE A 251 -13.16 -29.87 15.90
N LYS A 252 -13.84 -29.66 17.04
CA LYS A 252 -14.51 -28.37 17.32
C LYS A 252 -13.54 -27.22 17.48
N LEU A 253 -12.40 -27.44 18.15
CA LEU A 253 -11.35 -26.44 18.29
C LEU A 253 -10.70 -26.10 16.95
N LEU A 254 -10.43 -27.12 16.12
CA LEU A 254 -9.87 -26.94 14.78
C LEU A 254 -10.84 -26.16 13.88
N LEU A 255 -12.13 -26.50 13.90
CA LEU A 255 -13.15 -25.81 13.12
C LEU A 255 -13.28 -24.34 13.55
N LEU A 256 -13.29 -24.07 14.86
CA LEU A 256 -13.32 -22.70 15.38
C LEU A 256 -12.09 -21.89 14.95
N LEU A 257 -10.91 -22.51 14.97
CA LEU A 257 -9.66 -21.87 14.56
C LEU A 257 -9.66 -21.54 13.06
N LEU A 258 -10.13 -22.47 12.22
CA LEU A 258 -10.29 -22.24 10.78
C LEU A 258 -11.30 -21.13 10.49
N THR A 259 -12.45 -21.10 11.19
CA THR A 259 -13.44 -20.02 11.02
C THR A 259 -12.90 -18.66 11.47
N GLY A 260 -12.07 -18.63 12.52
CA GLY A 260 -11.41 -17.41 13.00
C GLY A 260 -10.40 -16.87 11.98
N LEU A 261 -9.56 -17.74 11.43
CA LEU A 261 -8.58 -17.37 10.40
C LEU A 261 -9.27 -16.88 9.12
N ALA A 262 -10.35 -17.53 8.69
CA ALA A 262 -11.15 -17.09 7.55
C ALA A 262 -11.80 -15.72 7.81
N GLY A 263 -12.30 -15.47 9.02
CA GLY A 263 -12.85 -14.16 9.40
C GLY A 263 -11.81 -13.04 9.37
N VAL A 264 -10.59 -13.31 9.84
CA VAL A 264 -9.48 -12.34 9.79
C VAL A 264 -9.06 -12.04 8.35
N ALA A 265 -8.94 -13.08 7.51
CA ALA A 265 -8.64 -12.92 6.08
C ALA A 265 -9.73 -12.12 5.34
N ALA A 266 -11.01 -12.40 5.62
CA ALA A 266 -12.14 -11.69 5.04
C ALA A 266 -12.15 -10.21 5.47
N ALA A 267 -11.89 -9.92 6.75
CA ALA A 267 -11.79 -8.55 7.24
C ALA A 267 -10.65 -7.78 6.56
N CYS A 268 -9.46 -8.38 6.42
CA CYS A 268 -8.32 -7.77 5.74
C CYS A 268 -8.52 -7.54 4.23
N ARG A 269 -9.47 -8.25 3.59
CA ARG A 269 -9.73 -8.18 2.14
C ARG A 269 -10.92 -7.31 1.76
N LEU A 270 -12.00 -7.39 2.54
CA LEU A 270 -13.31 -6.81 2.20
C LEU A 270 -13.56 -5.47 2.91
N THR A 271 -12.64 -5.01 3.76
CA THR A 271 -12.74 -3.72 4.44
C THR A 271 -11.55 -2.81 4.08
N ASP A 272 -11.62 -1.54 4.46
CA ASP A 272 -10.56 -0.54 4.24
C ASP A 272 -9.24 -0.85 4.97
N LEU A 273 -9.18 -1.93 5.77
CA LEU A 273 -7.99 -2.45 6.44
C LEU A 273 -6.94 -3.06 5.48
N LYS A 274 -7.24 -3.12 4.18
CA LYS A 274 -6.36 -3.73 3.16
C LYS A 274 -4.94 -3.15 3.11
N LYS A 275 -4.76 -1.88 3.52
CA LYS A 275 -3.49 -1.15 3.48
C LYS A 275 -2.75 -1.10 4.83
N GLU A 276 -3.32 -1.65 5.90
CA GLU A 276 -2.71 -1.66 7.22
C GLU A 276 -1.61 -2.72 7.32
N ALA A 277 -0.52 -2.41 8.04
CA ALA A 277 0.69 -3.23 8.11
C ALA A 277 0.44 -4.68 8.61
N MET A 278 -0.61 -4.89 9.41
CA MET A 278 -1.03 -6.19 9.91
C MET A 278 -1.74 -7.07 8.87
N CYS A 279 -2.35 -6.47 7.85
CA CYS A 279 -3.09 -7.19 6.81
C CYS A 279 -2.23 -7.50 5.58
N VAL A 280 -1.08 -6.85 5.41
CA VAL A 280 -0.16 -7.13 4.29
C VAL A 280 0.33 -8.59 4.29
N PRO A 281 0.86 -9.16 5.39
CA PRO A 281 1.31 -10.56 5.39
C PRO A 281 0.15 -11.55 5.24
N VAL A 282 -1.01 -11.24 5.81
CA VAL A 282 -2.23 -12.05 5.70
C VAL A 282 -2.72 -12.09 4.25
N ASN A 283 -2.69 -10.95 3.57
CA ASN A 283 -3.09 -10.86 2.16
C ASN A 283 -2.14 -11.64 1.25
N VAL A 284 -0.83 -11.55 1.48
CA VAL A 284 0.17 -12.34 0.73
C VAL A 284 -0.05 -13.84 0.94
N ALA A 285 -0.20 -14.30 2.19
CA ALA A 285 -0.44 -15.71 2.48
C ALA A 285 -1.75 -16.26 1.86
N VAL A 286 -2.78 -15.41 1.76
CA VAL A 286 -4.04 -15.77 1.09
C VAL A 286 -3.86 -15.84 -0.43
N ASP A 287 -3.12 -14.91 -1.05
CA ASP A 287 -2.84 -14.95 -2.49
C ASP A 287 -1.98 -16.16 -2.88
N ASP A 288 -0.96 -16.48 -2.07
CA ASP A 288 -0.11 -17.68 -2.25
C ASP A 288 -0.93 -18.97 -2.08
N GLY A 289 -1.85 -19.00 -1.11
CA GLY A 289 -2.77 -20.13 -0.97
C GLY A 289 -3.75 -20.28 -2.13
N LEU A 290 -4.22 -19.16 -2.69
CA LEU A 290 -5.14 -19.15 -3.83
C LEU A 290 -4.43 -19.54 -5.14
N SER A 291 -3.19 -19.10 -5.34
CA SER A 291 -2.37 -19.48 -6.49
C SER A 291 -2.04 -20.97 -6.45
N TRP A 292 -1.63 -21.49 -5.28
CA TRP A 292 -1.43 -22.92 -5.06
C TRP A 292 -2.71 -23.72 -5.30
N ALA A 293 -3.87 -23.26 -4.81
CA ALA A 293 -5.14 -23.95 -5.03
C ALA A 293 -5.54 -23.98 -6.52
N LYS A 294 -5.28 -22.91 -7.28
CA LYS A 294 -5.48 -22.88 -8.73
C LYS A 294 -4.56 -23.84 -9.47
N GLU A 295 -3.32 -23.97 -9.02
CA GLU A 295 -2.35 -24.93 -9.58
C GLU A 295 -2.82 -26.38 -9.34
N GLN A 296 -3.39 -26.67 -8.16
CA GLN A 296 -3.98 -27.96 -7.86
C GLN A 296 -5.26 -28.25 -8.66
N GLU A 297 -6.01 -27.25 -9.12
CA GLU A 297 -7.19 -27.47 -9.96
C GLU A 297 -6.82 -28.13 -11.30
N GLY A 298 -5.67 -27.75 -11.88
CA GLY A 298 -5.12 -28.40 -13.07
C GLY A 298 -4.77 -29.87 -12.82
N VAL A 299 -4.09 -30.13 -11.70
CA VAL A 299 -3.70 -31.49 -11.28
C VAL A 299 -4.93 -32.37 -11.02
N VAL A 300 -5.94 -31.85 -10.34
CA VAL A 300 -7.19 -32.57 -10.06
C VAL A 300 -7.98 -32.84 -11.34
N ARG A 301 -8.08 -31.88 -12.27
CA ARG A 301 -8.73 -32.10 -13.57
C ARG A 301 -8.03 -33.18 -14.38
N GLN A 302 -6.70 -33.20 -14.36
CA GLN A 302 -5.90 -34.21 -15.06
C GLN A 302 -6.05 -35.60 -14.44
N LEU A 303 -6.10 -35.69 -13.10
CA LEU A 303 -6.40 -36.93 -12.37
C LEU A 303 -7.80 -37.46 -12.68
N VAL A 304 -8.81 -36.59 -12.69
CA VAL A 304 -10.20 -36.97 -13.02
C VAL A 304 -10.31 -37.45 -14.47
N GLN A 305 -9.62 -36.78 -15.40
CA GLN A 305 -9.57 -37.22 -16.80
C GLN A 305 -8.87 -38.57 -16.93
N ASN A 306 -7.73 -38.78 -16.27
CA ASN A 306 -7.02 -40.07 -16.30
C ASN A 306 -7.86 -41.21 -15.70
N LEU A 307 -8.56 -40.96 -14.59
CA LEU A 307 -9.48 -41.92 -13.97
C LEU A 307 -10.68 -42.22 -14.86
N SER A 308 -11.24 -41.21 -15.54
CA SER A 308 -12.34 -41.38 -16.49
C SER A 308 -11.91 -42.19 -17.71
N SER A 309 -10.71 -41.97 -18.24
CA SER A 309 -10.16 -42.71 -19.37
C SER A 309 -9.91 -44.17 -18.97
N ALA A 310 -9.29 -44.41 -17.82
CA ALA A 310 -9.05 -45.75 -17.29
C ALA A 310 -10.36 -46.51 -17.03
N ALA A 311 -11.39 -45.84 -16.52
CA ALA A 311 -12.71 -46.44 -16.33
C ALA A 311 -13.37 -46.81 -17.67
N LYS A 312 -13.15 -46.02 -18.73
CA LYS A 312 -13.69 -46.27 -20.07
C LYS A 312 -13.00 -47.46 -20.75
N GLU A 313 -11.67 -47.56 -20.65
CA GLU A 313 -10.90 -48.71 -21.12
C GLU A 313 -11.28 -50.01 -20.38
N PHE A 314 -11.55 -49.92 -19.07
CA PHE A 314 -12.03 -51.05 -18.27
C PHE A 314 -13.43 -51.52 -18.71
N LEU A 315 -14.32 -50.60 -19.05
CA LEU A 315 -15.65 -50.92 -19.59
C LEU A 315 -15.61 -51.51 -21.00
N GLU A 316 -14.72 -51.01 -21.87
CA GLU A 316 -14.57 -51.52 -23.23
C GLU A 316 -13.90 -52.91 -23.25
N SER A 317 -12.91 -53.17 -22.39
CA SER A 317 -12.29 -54.50 -22.23
C SER A 317 -13.25 -55.55 -21.65
N THR A 318 -14.16 -55.15 -20.75
CA THR A 318 -15.17 -56.07 -20.20
C THR A 318 -16.32 -56.37 -21.16
N GLN A 319 -16.58 -55.50 -22.14
CA GLN A 319 -17.50 -55.77 -23.25
C GLN A 319 -16.86 -56.65 -24.34
N ALA A 320 -15.58 -56.46 -24.63
CA ALA A 320 -14.84 -57.30 -25.59
C ALA A 320 -14.64 -58.76 -25.13
N SER A 321 -14.67 -59.02 -23.81
CA SER A 321 -14.56 -60.38 -23.26
C SER A 321 -15.89 -61.15 -23.21
N LYS A 322 -17.01 -60.55 -23.62
CA LYS A 322 -18.37 -61.15 -23.58
C LYS A 322 -18.97 -61.47 -24.97
N ASN A 323 -18.23 -61.22 -26.04
CA ASN A 323 -18.50 -61.70 -27.40
C ASN A 323 -17.45 -62.71 -27.82
#